data_AF-A0A963EIX9-F1
#
_entry.id   AF-A0A963EIX9-F1
#
_cell.length_a   1.000
_cell.length_b   1.000
_cell.length_c   1.000
_cell.angle_alpha   90.00
_cell.angle_beta   90.00
_cell.angle_gamma   90.00
#
_symmetry.space_group_name_H-M   'P 1'
#
loop_
_entity.id
_entity.type
_entity.pdbx_description
1 polymer ?
#
loop_
_entity_poly.entity_id
_entity_poly.type
_entity_poly.pdbx_seq_one_letter_code
_entity_poly.pdbx_strand_id
1 'polypeptide(L)'
;MLDIELYDLASSRGLTGDPATPRGFQQVRPDQDPLVHLGQLLFFSQSLAGGFDVACGTCHLPEFGGTDGLSIGVGAVPEDRSV
;
A
#
# COMPACT_ATOMS: atom_id res chain seq x y z
N MET A 1 -3.69 -29.85 20.36
CA MET A 1 -3.31 -28.43 20.40
C MET A 1 -3.30 -27.95 18.96
N LEU A 2 -4.50 -27.81 18.38
CA LEU A 2 -4.74 -27.71 16.93
C LEU A 2 -4.10 -26.46 16.30
N ASP A 3 -3.97 -25.39 17.08
CA ASP A 3 -3.44 -24.11 16.61
C ASP A 3 -1.94 -24.18 16.27
N ILE A 4 -1.17 -25.06 16.93
CA ILE A 4 0.26 -25.22 16.65
C ILE A 4 0.49 -25.99 15.35
N GLU A 5 -0.25 -27.07 15.11
CA GLU A 5 -0.17 -27.81 13.84
C GLU A 5 -0.59 -26.94 12.65
N LEU A 6 -1.60 -26.07 12.84
CA LEU A 6 -2.00 -25.09 11.83
C LEU A 6 -0.90 -24.06 11.56
N TYR A 7 -0.26 -23.54 12.61
CA TYR A 7 0.80 -22.55 12.47
C TYR A 7 2.04 -23.13 11.78
N ASP A 8 2.42 -24.36 12.12
CA ASP A 8 3.52 -25.08 11.49
C ASP A 8 3.23 -25.34 10.00
N LEU A 9 2.00 -25.75 9.68
CA LEU A 9 1.59 -25.94 8.28
C LEU A 9 1.64 -24.61 7.52
N ALA A 10 1.08 -23.53 8.06
CA ALA A 10 1.09 -22.20 7.43
C ALA A 10 2.53 -21.73 7.16
N SER A 11 3.40 -21.87 8.17
CA SER A 11 4.82 -21.50 8.09
C SER A 11 5.56 -22.33 7.03
N SER A 12 5.32 -23.65 6.97
CA SER A 12 5.92 -24.52 5.95
C SER A 12 5.50 -24.17 4.51
N ARG A 13 4.39 -23.44 4.34
CA ARG A 13 3.90 -22.93 3.06
C ARG A 13 4.30 -21.47 2.79
N GLY A 14 5.09 -20.85 3.67
CA GLY A 14 5.49 -19.45 3.55
C GLY A 14 4.37 -18.45 3.87
N LEU A 15 3.30 -18.88 4.52
CA LEU A 15 2.22 -18.01 4.99
C LEU A 15 2.60 -17.49 6.38
N THR A 16 3.44 -16.46 6.40
CA THR A 16 4.08 -15.92 7.61
C THR A 16 3.19 -14.97 8.41
N GLY A 17 2.16 -14.40 7.79
CA GLY A 17 1.34 -13.32 8.37
C GLY A 17 2.06 -11.97 8.50
N ASP A 18 3.35 -11.90 8.17
CA ASP A 18 4.11 -10.66 8.17
C ASP A 18 3.90 -9.93 6.82
N PRO A 19 3.21 -8.77 6.80
CA PRO A 19 2.98 -8.00 5.58
C PRO A 19 4.28 -7.49 4.94
N ALA A 20 5.37 -7.43 5.71
CA ALA A 20 6.70 -7.10 5.25
C ALA A 20 7.48 -8.34 4.76
N THR A 21 6.87 -9.50 4.59
CA THR A 21 7.59 -10.65 4.04
C THR A 21 8.09 -10.34 2.62
N PRO A 22 9.40 -10.50 2.34
CA PRO A 22 9.97 -10.24 1.02
C PRO A 22 9.36 -11.16 -0.05
N ARG A 23 8.55 -10.62 -0.97
CA ARG A 23 7.92 -11.38 -2.07
C ARG A 23 8.86 -11.51 -3.27
N GLY A 24 10.06 -12.05 -3.05
CA GLY A 24 11.10 -12.22 -4.08
C GLY A 24 11.91 -10.96 -4.39
N PHE A 25 11.75 -9.90 -3.60
CA PHE A 25 12.48 -8.64 -3.73
C PHE A 25 13.16 -8.27 -2.41
N GLN A 26 14.34 -7.64 -2.49
CA GLN A 26 14.95 -7.04 -1.31
C GLN A 26 14.06 -5.91 -0.80
N GLN A 27 13.76 -5.92 0.50
CA GLN A 27 13.10 -4.78 1.12
C GLN A 27 14.07 -3.62 1.27
N VAL A 28 13.64 -2.46 0.79
CA VAL A 28 14.41 -1.23 0.81
C VAL A 28 13.58 -0.18 1.50
N ARG A 29 14.14 0.45 2.52
CA ARG A 29 13.49 1.54 3.22
C ARG A 29 13.73 2.86 2.49
N PRO A 30 12.84 3.87 2.64
CA PRO A 30 13.01 5.17 2.01
C PRO A 30 14.36 5.85 2.29
N ASP A 31 14.95 5.68 3.47
CA ASP A 31 16.27 6.24 3.83
C ASP A 31 17.44 5.58 3.09
N GLN A 32 17.22 4.46 2.41
CA GLN A 32 18.26 3.66 1.78
C GLN A 32 18.32 3.82 0.25
N ASP A 33 17.24 4.30 -0.37
CA ASP A 33 17.13 4.43 -1.83
C ASP A 33 16.36 5.71 -2.20
N PRO A 34 17.00 6.65 -2.93
CA PRO A 34 16.36 7.89 -3.37
C PRO A 34 15.08 7.70 -4.17
N LEU A 35 14.95 6.61 -4.96
CA LEU A 35 13.75 6.34 -5.75
C LEU A 35 12.60 5.89 -4.86
N VAL A 36 12.87 5.08 -3.84
CA VAL A 36 11.88 4.70 -2.82
C VAL A 36 11.45 5.92 -2.03
N HIS A 37 12.39 6.80 -1.66
CA HIS A 37 12.07 8.07 -0.99
C HIS A 37 11.20 8.98 -1.85
N LEU A 38 11.55 9.16 -3.13
CA LEU A 38 10.74 9.94 -4.06
C LEU A 38 9.34 9.35 -4.20
N GLY A 39 9.23 8.03 -4.35
CA GLY A 39 7.94 7.33 -4.42
C GLY A 39 7.08 7.59 -3.17
N GLN A 40 7.68 7.55 -1.98
CA GLN A 40 6.99 7.88 -0.74
C GLN A 40 6.44 9.31 -0.75
N LEU A 41 7.24 10.30 -1.18
CA LEU A 41 6.79 11.69 -1.26
C LEU A 41 5.65 11.87 -2.27
N LEU A 42 5.78 11.27 -3.46
CA LEU A 42 4.76 11.36 -4.51
C LEU A 42 3.46 10.67 -4.10
N PHE A 43 3.53 9.57 -3.34
CA PHE A 43 2.36 8.84 -2.87
C PHE A 43 1.41 9.70 -2.03
N PHE A 44 1.96 10.65 -1.26
CA PHE A 44 1.19 11.57 -0.44
C PHE A 44 1.01 12.97 -1.07
N SER A 45 1.45 13.17 -2.32
CA SER A 45 1.31 14.46 -2.99
C SER A 45 0.02 14.52 -3.82
N GLN A 46 -0.79 15.54 -3.54
CA GLN A 46 -1.98 15.85 -4.35
C GLN A 46 -1.64 16.51 -5.69
N SER A 47 -0.38 16.96 -5.86
CA SER A 47 0.04 17.69 -7.06
C SER A 47 0.04 16.87 -8.35
N LEU A 48 -0.15 15.55 -8.24
CA LEU A 48 -0.23 14.63 -9.38
C LEU A 48 -1.66 14.48 -9.90
N ALA A 49 -2.67 14.88 -9.13
CA ALA A 49 -4.05 14.91 -9.58
C ALA A 49 -4.35 16.20 -10.35
N GLY A 50 -5.20 16.12 -11.39
CA GLY A 50 -5.58 17.29 -12.19
C GLY A 50 -6.26 18.39 -11.35
N GLY A 51 -7.11 18.00 -10.40
CA GLY A 51 -7.79 18.89 -9.47
C GLY A 51 -6.97 19.31 -8.25
N PHE A 52 -5.74 18.80 -8.10
CA PHE A 52 -4.88 19.07 -6.95
C PHE A 52 -5.51 18.74 -5.58
N ASP A 53 -6.45 17.79 -5.53
CA ASP A 53 -7.30 17.48 -4.37
C ASP A 53 -7.12 16.05 -3.82
N VAL A 54 -6.59 15.13 -4.64
CA VAL A 54 -6.43 13.72 -4.30
C VAL A 54 -4.99 13.23 -4.53
N ALA A 55 -4.51 12.38 -3.63
CA ALA A 55 -3.24 11.64 -3.74
C ALA A 55 -3.50 10.13 -3.64
N CYS A 56 -2.50 9.29 -3.93
CA CYS A 56 -2.62 7.85 -3.70
C CYS A 56 -2.95 7.56 -2.22
N GLY A 57 -2.26 8.25 -1.31
CA GLY A 57 -2.48 8.16 0.13
C GLY A 57 -3.81 8.72 0.63
N THR A 58 -4.63 9.35 -0.22
CA THR A 58 -5.99 9.76 0.17
C THR A 58 -6.91 8.55 0.36
N CYS A 59 -6.78 7.52 -0.49
CA CYS A 59 -7.60 6.31 -0.44
C CYS A 59 -6.79 5.07 -0.02
N HIS A 60 -5.46 5.09 -0.09
CA HIS A 60 -4.61 3.98 0.36
C HIS A 60 -3.94 4.30 1.70
N LEU A 61 -4.74 4.33 2.76
CA LEU A 61 -4.32 4.78 4.10
C LEU A 61 -3.54 3.68 4.86
N PRO A 62 -2.35 3.95 5.41
CA PRO A 62 -1.56 2.97 6.16
C PRO A 62 -2.31 2.35 7.35
N GLU A 63 -3.13 3.12 8.06
CA GLU A 63 -3.93 2.66 9.20
C GLU A 63 -4.99 1.62 8.84
N PHE A 64 -5.40 1.57 7.57
CA PHE A 64 -6.34 0.58 7.03
C PHE A 64 -5.63 -0.43 6.11
N GLY A 65 -4.32 -0.64 6.30
CA GLY A 65 -3.55 -1.61 5.53
C GLY A 65 -3.40 -1.23 4.05
N GLY A 66 -3.44 0.07 3.73
CA GLY A 66 -3.40 0.57 2.37
C GLY A 66 -4.76 0.58 1.67
N THR A 67 -5.86 0.67 2.42
CA THR A 67 -7.24 0.82 1.88
C THR A 67 -7.88 2.11 2.41
N ASP A 68 -9.11 2.40 1.99
CA ASP A 68 -9.84 3.62 2.38
C ASP A 68 -10.73 3.42 3.61
N GLY A 69 -10.75 2.22 4.18
CA GLY A 69 -11.58 1.88 5.34
C GLY A 69 -13.08 1.80 5.03
N LEU A 70 -13.48 1.82 3.76
CA LEU A 70 -14.88 1.77 3.33
C LEU A 70 -15.28 0.38 2.83
N SER A 71 -16.58 0.06 2.91
CA SER A 71 -17.10 -1.20 2.35
C SER A 71 -17.09 -1.24 0.83
N ILE A 72 -17.17 -0.07 0.18
CA ILE A 72 -17.06 0.10 -1.26
C ILE A 72 -16.07 1.23 -1.49
N GLY A 73 -15.04 0.94 -2.28
CA GLY A 73 -13.94 1.86 -2.50
C GLY A 73 -14.35 3.13 -3.26
N VAL A 74 -13.77 4.26 -2.87
CA VAL A 74 -13.84 5.51 -3.63
C VAL A 74 -12.45 5.87 -4.15
N GLY A 75 -12.38 6.44 -5.35
CA GLY A 75 -11.13 6.83 -6.01
C GLY A 75 -11.13 8.30 -6.41
N ALA A 76 -10.18 8.67 -7.26
CA ALA A 76 -10.16 9.99 -7.88
C ALA A 76 -11.39 10.18 -8.79
N VAL A 77 -11.97 11.38 -8.76
CA VAL A 77 -13.04 11.75 -9.70
C VAL A 77 -12.40 12.00 -11.07
N PRO A 78 -12.88 11.38 -12.16
CA PRO A 78 -12.38 11.67 -13.49
C PRO A 78 -12.69 13.12 -13.87
N GLU A 79 -11.68 13.87 -14.26
CA GLU A 79 -11.87 15.19 -14.85
C GLU A 79 -12.02 15.07 -16.37
N ASP A 80 -13.02 15.74 -16.93
CA ASP A 80 -13.14 15.90 -18.37
C ASP A 80 -12.07 16.87 -18.85
N ARG A 81 -11.18 16.40 -19.73
CA ARG A 81 -10.10 17.21 -20.29
C ARG A 81 -10.53 18.05 -21.50
N SER A 82 -11.82 18.02 -21.86
CA SER A 82 -12.38 18.72 -23.03
C SER A 82 -13.10 20.04 -22.71
N VAL A 83 -13.09 20.46 -21.43
CA VAL A 83 -13.52 21.80 -20.98
C VAL A 83 -12.33 22.73 -20.73
#